data_AF-A0A849Z4V5-F1
#
_entry.id   AF-A0A849Z4V5-F1
#
_cell.length_a   1.000
_cell.length_b   1.000
_cell.length_c   1.000
_cell.angle_alpha   90.00
_cell.angle_beta   90.00
_cell.angle_gamma   90.00
#
_symmetry.space_group_name_H-M   'P 1'
#
loop_
_entity.id
_entity.type
_entity.pdbx_description
1 polymer ?
#
loop_
_entity_poly.entity_id
_entity_poly.type
_entity_poly.pdbx_seq_one_letter_code
_entity_poly.pdbx_strand_id
1 'polypeptide(L)'
;MPYEVPVKAASFGLPGALRSGLSLLLLVAAPLAVACGDDTTDDDDGSSATCGNGEVEGTEACDDGNKTPGDGCSATCQNEGDVLCGNGAVDDGETCDDGNAVSGDGCSASCQTESANLCGNGNIDQGEVCDDGNTMSGDGCSAMCLDEGEAVCGNQIVEGDEECDDANDVPFDGCEADCTISPEEIECAQLPAIGSGTCEVTAGSGTDMVIEGDILGPYTIFRGGEVVVDGAGLIVCVGCDCDDVAPDATRVSCPDAVVSPGLINTHEHITFAKNNPYNDTGERYEHRHDWREGLHGHTEIPAAGSSTADQVRWGELRFMMSGATSLVGSGSATGFLRNLDRDDQEGLGIEPVHFSTFPLGDSNGTQLDSGCNYPGGDTNMSIDMDDAYLPHVSEGIDAYARNEFNCVDGQGGRQGDEDLLEPQSAFIHGVGLLPGDYAKMAAEGASLIWSPRSNVTLYGDTAQVTVASRVGVNISLGTDWIPTGSMNMFRELACADNLNQNHYNSFFTDRDLWRMVTLGAARALHQEENIGILATGRVADLAIFNAATNPDYRAIIAGEPA
;
A
#
# COMPACT_ATOMS: atom_id res chain seq x y z
N MET A 1 -17.24 45.45 -26.78
CA MET A 1 -18.59 45.99 -26.52
C MET A 1 -19.36 46.07 -27.82
N PRO A 2 -20.69 45.90 -27.83
CA PRO A 2 -21.56 45.32 -26.78
C PRO A 2 -22.54 44.28 -27.41
N TYR A 3 -23.27 43.41 -26.72
CA TYR A 3 -24.24 43.56 -25.62
C TYR A 3 -24.46 42.11 -25.08
N GLU A 4 -24.34 41.71 -23.80
CA GLU A 4 -24.99 42.17 -22.54
C GLU A 4 -26.53 42.10 -22.65
N VAL A 5 -27.34 41.51 -21.76
CA VAL A 5 -27.49 41.65 -20.28
C VAL A 5 -28.51 40.55 -19.78
N PRO A 6 -29.01 40.53 -18.52
CA PRO A 6 -28.67 39.68 -17.35
C PRO A 6 -29.84 38.75 -16.91
N VAL A 7 -29.83 38.18 -15.70
CA VAL A 7 -30.78 38.52 -14.59
C VAL A 7 -30.25 38.02 -13.24
N LYS A 8 -30.28 38.94 -12.25
CA LYS A 8 -29.99 38.76 -10.81
C LYS A 8 -31.27 38.40 -10.03
N ALA A 9 -31.04 37.73 -8.89
CA ALA A 9 -31.96 37.26 -7.86
C ALA A 9 -33.02 38.26 -7.33
N ALA A 10 -34.11 37.71 -6.75
CA ALA A 10 -34.77 38.27 -5.57
C ALA A 10 -35.67 37.22 -4.87
N SER A 11 -35.70 37.31 -3.54
CA SER A 11 -36.35 36.45 -2.56
C SER A 11 -37.57 37.10 -1.88
N PHE A 12 -38.26 36.28 -1.07
CA PHE A 12 -39.20 36.57 0.04
C PHE A 12 -40.71 36.70 -0.20
N GLY A 13 -41.47 35.92 0.61
CA GLY A 13 -42.73 36.37 1.22
C GLY A 13 -43.91 35.37 1.21
N LEU A 14 -44.03 34.54 2.25
CA LEU A 14 -45.33 33.95 2.72
C LEU A 14 -46.29 35.09 3.16
N PRO A 15 -47.65 34.94 3.23
CA PRO A 15 -48.38 33.77 3.79
C PRO A 15 -49.77 33.42 3.16
N GLY A 16 -50.36 32.28 3.59
CA GLY A 16 -51.82 32.17 3.78
C GLY A 16 -52.63 31.10 2.99
N ALA A 17 -52.58 29.86 3.48
CA ALA A 17 -53.69 28.91 3.68
C ALA A 17 -54.51 28.24 2.52
N LEU A 18 -54.50 26.90 2.60
CA LEU A 18 -55.57 25.90 2.33
C LEU A 18 -55.99 25.58 0.88
N ARG A 19 -55.50 24.43 0.36
CA ARG A 19 -56.30 23.17 0.21
C ARG A 19 -55.54 22.04 -0.52
N SER A 20 -55.57 20.86 0.11
CA SER A 20 -55.75 19.52 -0.49
C SER A 20 -54.63 18.86 -1.32
N GLY A 21 -54.10 17.74 -0.80
CA GLY A 21 -53.55 16.63 -1.60
C GLY A 21 -52.22 16.08 -1.10
N LEU A 22 -52.24 15.16 -0.14
CA LEU A 22 -51.07 14.48 0.42
C LEU A 22 -50.89 13.09 -0.24
N SER A 23 -49.74 12.83 -0.83
CA SER A 23 -49.13 11.50 -0.92
C SER A 23 -47.63 11.64 -1.15
N LEU A 24 -46.89 11.24 -0.12
CA LEU A 24 -45.44 11.14 -0.04
C LEU A 24 -45.11 9.65 -0.13
N LEU A 25 -44.20 9.26 -1.03
CA LEU A 25 -43.64 7.91 -1.06
C LEU A 25 -42.11 8.01 -0.93
N LEU A 26 -41.61 7.48 0.18
CA LEU A 26 -40.22 7.13 0.45
C LEU A 26 -39.85 5.88 -0.37
N LEU A 27 -38.61 5.77 -0.84
CA LEU A 27 -37.96 4.46 -1.00
C LEU A 27 -36.44 4.60 -0.89
N VAL A 28 -35.93 3.85 0.08
CA VAL A 28 -34.53 3.57 0.42
C VAL A 28 -33.96 2.58 -0.60
N ALA A 29 -32.71 2.77 -1.03
CA ALA A 29 -31.96 1.75 -1.77
C ALA A 29 -30.78 1.28 -0.91
N ALA A 30 -30.75 -0.03 -0.68
CA ALA A 30 -29.66 -0.80 -0.06
C ALA A 30 -28.91 -1.57 -1.18
N PRO A 31 -27.68 -2.06 -0.93
CA PRO A 31 -26.76 -2.51 -1.98
C PRO A 31 -27.09 -3.92 -2.50
N LEU A 32 -26.79 -4.14 -3.78
CA LEU A 32 -26.91 -5.42 -4.48
C LEU A 32 -25.62 -6.22 -4.33
N ALA A 33 -25.75 -7.39 -3.71
CA ALA A 33 -24.77 -8.47 -3.72
C ALA A 33 -24.73 -9.15 -5.09
N VAL A 34 -23.53 -9.56 -5.49
CA VAL A 34 -23.27 -10.50 -6.58
C VAL A 34 -23.60 -11.91 -6.09
N ALA A 35 -24.49 -12.60 -6.81
CA ALA A 35 -24.59 -14.06 -6.78
C ALA A 35 -24.99 -14.56 -8.17
N CYS A 36 -24.31 -15.62 -8.59
CA CYS A 36 -24.43 -16.26 -9.90
C CYS A 36 -25.83 -16.83 -10.16
N GLY A 37 -26.22 -16.79 -11.43
CA GLY A 37 -27.53 -17.17 -11.92
C GLY A 37 -27.82 -18.68 -11.88
N ASP A 38 -29.10 -18.96 -11.76
CA ASP A 38 -29.76 -20.21 -12.11
C ASP A 38 -30.71 -19.89 -13.28
N ASP A 39 -30.53 -20.59 -14.40
CA ASP A 39 -31.33 -20.46 -15.62
C ASP A 39 -31.91 -21.83 -15.94
N THR A 40 -33.18 -22.02 -15.55
CA THR A 40 -34.00 -23.16 -15.96
C THR A 40 -34.57 -22.90 -17.35
N THR A 41 -34.23 -23.74 -18.32
CA THR A 41 -35.08 -23.98 -19.49
C THR A 41 -35.34 -25.46 -19.64
N ASP A 42 -36.64 -25.81 -19.55
CA ASP A 42 -37.22 -27.07 -20.00
C ASP A 42 -36.99 -27.23 -21.50
N ASP A 43 -36.40 -28.35 -21.91
CA ASP A 43 -36.64 -28.97 -23.21
C ASP A 43 -36.73 -30.49 -23.02
N ASP A 44 -37.87 -31.04 -23.42
CA ASP A 44 -38.21 -32.48 -23.46
C ASP A 44 -37.23 -33.27 -24.34
N ASP A 45 -36.61 -34.34 -23.81
CA ASP A 45 -36.49 -35.60 -24.54
C ASP A 45 -36.43 -36.80 -23.57
N GLY A 46 -37.22 -37.83 -23.87
CA GLY A 46 -37.41 -38.99 -23.02
C GLY A 46 -36.46 -40.13 -23.37
N SER A 47 -35.76 -40.67 -22.37
CA SER A 47 -35.36 -42.08 -22.37
C SER A 47 -35.36 -42.62 -20.93
N SER A 48 -35.99 -43.78 -20.75
CA SER A 48 -36.06 -44.50 -19.48
C SER A 48 -34.82 -45.39 -19.40
N ALA A 49 -33.85 -45.04 -18.54
CA ALA A 49 -32.72 -45.91 -18.20
C ALA A 49 -33.22 -47.32 -17.82
N THR A 50 -32.59 -48.37 -18.37
CA THR A 50 -33.03 -49.76 -18.23
C THR A 50 -31.86 -50.66 -17.86
N CYS A 51 -31.76 -50.96 -16.57
CA CYS A 51 -30.73 -51.80 -16.00
C CYS A 51 -30.63 -53.19 -16.67
N GLY A 52 -29.40 -53.63 -16.93
CA GLY A 52 -29.01 -54.91 -17.51
C GLY A 52 -28.94 -54.92 -19.04
N ASN A 53 -28.70 -53.76 -19.69
CA ASN A 53 -28.60 -53.64 -21.14
C ASN A 53 -27.13 -53.57 -21.66
N GLY A 54 -26.16 -53.50 -20.75
CA GLY A 54 -24.73 -53.48 -21.04
C GLY A 54 -24.13 -52.08 -21.26
N GLU A 55 -24.91 -51.01 -21.08
CA GLU A 55 -24.43 -49.63 -21.16
C GLU A 55 -24.83 -48.86 -19.90
N VAL A 56 -23.90 -48.13 -19.29
CA VAL A 56 -24.18 -47.31 -18.10
C VAL A 56 -24.85 -46.01 -18.55
N GLU A 57 -26.16 -45.89 -18.33
CA GLU A 57 -26.96 -44.76 -18.78
C GLU A 57 -27.85 -44.18 -17.67
N GLY A 58 -28.07 -42.86 -17.67
CA GLY A 58 -28.94 -42.19 -16.71
C GLY A 58 -28.43 -42.26 -15.27
N THR A 59 -29.20 -42.89 -14.37
CA THR A 59 -28.94 -42.95 -12.91
C THR A 59 -28.29 -44.26 -12.45
N GLU A 60 -27.80 -45.08 -13.37
CA GLU A 60 -27.17 -46.37 -13.07
C GLU A 60 -25.73 -46.17 -12.60
N ALA A 61 -25.33 -46.83 -11.50
CA ALA A 61 -23.96 -46.77 -10.99
C ALA A 61 -23.03 -47.81 -11.64
N CYS A 62 -23.61 -48.88 -12.21
CA CYS A 62 -22.98 -49.92 -13.00
C CYS A 62 -24.03 -50.59 -13.91
N ASP A 63 -23.58 -51.31 -14.95
CA ASP A 63 -24.41 -52.24 -15.74
C ASP A 63 -23.49 -53.35 -16.29
N ASP A 64 -23.75 -54.62 -15.92
CA ASP A 64 -22.95 -55.79 -16.33
C ASP A 64 -23.63 -56.65 -17.42
N GLY A 65 -24.62 -56.07 -18.11
CA GLY A 65 -25.35 -56.70 -19.19
C GLY A 65 -26.40 -57.72 -18.73
N ASN A 66 -26.70 -57.81 -17.43
CA ASN A 66 -27.79 -58.62 -16.91
C ASN A 66 -28.39 -58.07 -15.59
N LYS A 67 -29.24 -58.85 -14.90
CA LYS A 67 -29.90 -58.45 -13.62
C LYS A 67 -29.67 -59.46 -12.50
N THR A 68 -28.63 -60.27 -12.61
CA THR A 68 -28.25 -61.24 -11.59
C THR A 68 -27.46 -60.50 -10.52
N PRO A 69 -27.80 -60.63 -9.24
CA PRO A 69 -26.94 -60.13 -8.17
C PRO A 69 -25.69 -61.02 -8.01
N GLY A 70 -24.52 -60.42 -7.85
CA GLY A 70 -23.28 -61.03 -7.39
C GLY A 70 -22.22 -61.28 -8.47
N ASP A 71 -22.40 -60.78 -9.70
CA ASP A 71 -21.48 -60.98 -10.83
C ASP A 71 -20.88 -59.68 -11.41
N GLY A 72 -21.11 -58.55 -10.77
CA GLY A 72 -20.49 -57.27 -11.10
C GLY A 72 -21.38 -56.07 -10.85
N CYS A 73 -22.69 -56.24 -10.96
CA CYS A 73 -23.66 -55.19 -10.70
C CYS A 73 -24.98 -55.76 -10.14
N SER A 74 -25.60 -55.07 -9.18
CA SER A 74 -26.87 -55.56 -8.62
C SER A 74 -28.01 -55.52 -9.63
N ALA A 75 -29.07 -56.29 -9.34
CA ALA A 75 -30.33 -56.27 -10.10
C ALA A 75 -31.02 -54.89 -10.21
N THR A 76 -30.54 -53.90 -9.45
CA THR A 76 -31.00 -52.51 -9.44
C THR A 76 -29.92 -51.51 -9.88
N CYS A 77 -28.87 -51.98 -10.54
CA CYS A 77 -27.79 -51.16 -11.10
C CYS A 77 -27.04 -50.31 -10.06
N GLN A 78 -26.76 -50.94 -8.92
CA GLN A 78 -25.86 -50.46 -7.88
C GLN A 78 -24.66 -51.39 -7.74
N ASN A 79 -23.48 -50.82 -7.48
CA ASN A 79 -22.25 -51.56 -7.23
C ASN A 79 -22.43 -52.49 -6.03
N GLU A 80 -22.05 -53.76 -6.19
CA GLU A 80 -22.07 -54.75 -5.12
C GLU A 80 -20.63 -54.95 -4.62
N GLY A 81 -20.21 -54.13 -3.66
CA GLY A 81 -18.89 -54.23 -3.02
C GLY A 81 -18.90 -55.21 -1.84
N ASP A 82 -18.09 -56.26 -1.92
CA ASP A 82 -17.64 -57.01 -0.75
C ASP A 82 -16.53 -56.20 -0.05
N VAL A 83 -16.76 -55.77 1.20
CA VAL A 83 -15.86 -54.93 2.01
C VAL A 83 -14.51 -55.64 2.23
N LEU A 84 -13.42 -55.06 1.73
CA LEU A 84 -12.06 -55.62 1.75
C LEU A 84 -11.04 -54.55 2.12
N CYS A 85 -10.70 -54.52 3.42
CA CYS A 85 -9.69 -53.63 3.98
C CYS A 85 -8.30 -53.83 3.35
N GLY A 86 -7.70 -52.74 2.85
CA GLY A 86 -6.39 -52.68 2.22
C GLY A 86 -6.42 -52.65 0.70
N ASN A 87 -7.52 -52.20 0.10
CA ASN A 87 -7.70 -52.16 -1.36
C ASN A 87 -7.39 -50.78 -1.98
N GLY A 88 -7.10 -49.77 -1.15
CA GLY A 88 -6.75 -48.42 -1.55
C GLY A 88 -7.93 -47.46 -1.67
N ALA A 89 -9.14 -47.86 -1.28
CA ALA A 89 -10.34 -47.05 -1.26
C ALA A 89 -11.11 -47.26 0.05
N VAL A 90 -11.66 -46.19 0.63
CA VAL A 90 -12.50 -46.30 1.83
C VAL A 90 -13.92 -46.69 1.40
N ASP A 91 -14.28 -47.95 1.63
CA ASP A 91 -15.60 -48.50 1.27
C ASP A 91 -16.66 -48.32 2.38
N ASP A 92 -17.94 -48.49 2.03
CA ASP A 92 -19.07 -48.37 2.97
C ASP A 92 -18.99 -49.46 4.07
N GLY A 93 -18.45 -49.09 5.23
CA GLY A 93 -18.18 -49.98 6.36
C GLY A 93 -16.78 -49.86 6.95
N GLU A 94 -15.88 -49.14 6.29
CA GLU A 94 -14.50 -48.88 6.72
C GLU A 94 -14.36 -47.47 7.31
N THR A 95 -13.45 -47.29 8.29
CA THR A 95 -13.13 -45.96 8.82
C THR A 95 -11.82 -45.38 8.27
N CYS A 96 -11.03 -46.20 7.59
CA CYS A 96 -9.81 -45.86 6.84
C CYS A 96 -9.47 -47.02 5.88
N ASP A 97 -8.61 -46.78 4.90
CA ASP A 97 -7.92 -47.79 4.08
C ASP A 97 -6.60 -47.17 3.58
N ASP A 98 -5.45 -47.79 3.89
CA ASP A 98 -4.12 -47.31 3.51
C ASP A 98 -3.46 -48.14 2.40
N GLY A 99 -4.27 -48.87 1.63
CA GLY A 99 -3.84 -49.67 0.49
C GLY A 99 -3.14 -50.97 0.86
N ASN A 100 -3.14 -51.37 2.14
CA ASN A 100 -2.65 -52.67 2.57
C ASN A 100 -3.31 -53.14 3.90
N ALA A 101 -2.89 -54.29 4.44
CA ALA A 101 -3.46 -54.90 5.66
C ALA A 101 -2.41 -55.08 6.77
N VAL A 102 -1.36 -54.28 6.76
CA VAL A 102 -0.39 -54.15 7.85
C VAL A 102 -1.03 -53.28 8.94
N SER A 103 -0.63 -53.49 10.18
CA SER A 103 -0.99 -52.59 11.28
C SER A 103 0.23 -51.76 11.63
N GLY A 104 0.03 -50.47 11.84
CA GLY A 104 1.01 -49.48 12.29
C GLY A 104 1.39 -48.44 11.24
N ASP A 105 0.73 -48.40 10.08
CA ASP A 105 1.11 -47.56 8.93
C ASP A 105 0.00 -46.62 8.40
N GLY A 106 -1.10 -46.49 9.15
CA GLY A 106 -2.17 -45.51 8.90
C GLY A 106 -3.56 -46.08 9.08
N CYS A 107 -3.75 -47.37 8.78
CA CYS A 107 -4.99 -48.08 8.99
C CYS A 107 -4.74 -49.51 9.50
N SER A 108 -5.50 -49.95 10.50
CA SER A 108 -5.35 -51.33 10.98
C SER A 108 -5.83 -52.35 9.95
N ALA A 109 -5.37 -53.60 10.07
CA ALA A 109 -5.86 -54.75 9.31
C ALA A 109 -7.38 -55.04 9.47
N SER A 110 -8.07 -54.31 10.36
CA SER A 110 -9.51 -54.37 10.58
C SER A 110 -10.25 -53.08 10.21
N CYS A 111 -9.61 -52.21 9.43
CA CYS A 111 -10.17 -50.94 8.93
C CYS A 111 -10.63 -49.99 10.02
N GLN A 112 -9.89 -49.98 11.13
CA GLN A 112 -9.95 -48.97 12.18
C GLN A 112 -8.78 -48.01 12.04
N THR A 113 -9.07 -46.71 12.09
CA THR A 113 -8.06 -45.64 12.06
C THR A 113 -7.06 -45.83 13.19
N GLU A 114 -5.79 -45.99 12.83
CA GLU A 114 -4.70 -45.99 13.79
C GLU A 114 -4.19 -44.55 13.86
N SER A 115 -4.56 -43.81 14.91
CA SER A 115 -4.07 -42.44 15.12
C SER A 115 -2.57 -42.51 15.43
N ALA A 116 -1.73 -42.31 14.42
CA ALA A 116 -0.27 -42.35 14.52
C ALA A 116 0.41 -40.97 14.49
N ASN A 117 -0.33 -39.90 14.81
CA ASN A 117 0.25 -38.59 15.16
C ASN A 117 -0.40 -38.16 16.48
N LEU A 118 0.19 -38.58 17.60
CA LEU A 118 -0.27 -38.20 18.94
C LEU A 118 0.82 -37.38 19.62
N CYS A 119 0.56 -36.09 19.70
CA CYS A 119 1.36 -35.19 20.48
C CYS A 119 1.45 -35.63 21.94
N GLY A 120 2.65 -35.61 22.51
CA GLY A 120 2.92 -35.97 23.90
C GLY A 120 3.25 -37.44 24.13
N ASN A 121 3.71 -38.14 23.09
CA ASN A 121 4.10 -39.55 23.17
C ASN A 121 5.60 -39.76 23.42
N GLY A 122 6.38 -38.69 23.42
CA GLY A 122 7.81 -38.64 23.68
C GLY A 122 8.68 -38.82 22.43
N ASN A 123 8.09 -38.86 21.23
CA ASN A 123 8.79 -38.93 19.95
C ASN A 123 8.23 -37.87 19.01
N ILE A 124 9.09 -37.24 18.22
CA ILE A 124 8.67 -36.31 17.17
C ILE A 124 8.27 -37.14 15.94
N ASP A 125 6.97 -37.26 15.71
CA ASP A 125 6.39 -38.00 14.58
C ASP A 125 6.25 -37.12 13.31
N GLN A 126 5.90 -37.72 12.18
CA GLN A 126 5.82 -37.00 10.89
C GLN A 126 4.65 -35.99 10.90
N GLY A 127 4.99 -34.71 11.06
CA GLY A 127 4.04 -33.59 11.12
C GLY A 127 4.06 -32.83 12.46
N GLU A 128 4.84 -33.30 13.44
CA GLU A 128 5.07 -32.62 14.71
C GLU A 128 6.32 -31.75 14.65
N VAL A 129 6.29 -30.56 15.26
CA VAL A 129 7.45 -29.65 15.35
C VAL A 129 8.25 -29.92 16.63
N CYS A 130 7.57 -30.32 17.70
CA CYS A 130 8.13 -30.74 18.99
C CYS A 130 7.30 -31.90 19.59
N ASP A 131 7.81 -32.58 20.61
CA ASP A 131 7.05 -33.48 21.52
C ASP A 131 7.82 -33.57 22.85
N ASP A 132 7.19 -33.18 23.96
CA ASP A 132 7.83 -33.16 25.30
C ASP A 132 7.41 -34.35 26.19
N GLY A 133 6.74 -35.34 25.62
CA GLY A 133 6.27 -36.53 26.32
C GLY A 133 4.96 -36.35 27.08
N ASN A 134 4.27 -35.21 26.90
CA ASN A 134 2.91 -35.02 27.40
C ASN A 134 2.10 -33.98 26.59
N THR A 135 0.85 -33.70 27.01
CA THR A 135 -0.04 -32.74 26.32
C THR A 135 -0.40 -31.54 27.21
N MET A 136 0.43 -31.25 28.21
CA MET A 136 0.34 -30.01 28.97
C MET A 136 0.89 -28.89 28.09
N SER A 137 0.33 -27.69 28.24
CA SER A 137 0.88 -26.51 27.59
C SER A 137 1.69 -25.72 28.61
N GLY A 138 2.80 -25.14 28.15
CA GLY A 138 3.75 -24.34 28.92
C GLY A 138 4.89 -25.13 29.57
N ASP A 139 5.18 -26.36 29.13
CA ASP A 139 6.27 -27.19 29.65
C ASP A 139 7.28 -27.68 28.60
N GLY A 140 7.19 -27.16 27.38
CA GLY A 140 8.21 -27.29 26.35
C GLY A 140 7.66 -27.68 24.98
N CYS A 141 6.44 -28.17 24.91
CA CYS A 141 5.74 -28.41 23.66
C CYS A 141 4.22 -28.33 23.87
N SER A 142 3.52 -27.61 23.02
CA SER A 142 2.08 -27.42 23.18
C SER A 142 1.31 -28.71 22.96
N ALA A 143 0.06 -28.76 23.45
CA ALA A 143 -0.86 -29.87 23.20
C ALA A 143 -1.17 -30.14 21.70
N MET A 144 -0.73 -29.26 20.80
CA MET A 144 -0.83 -29.39 19.34
C MET A 144 0.52 -29.63 18.65
N CYS A 145 1.58 -29.90 19.41
CA CYS A 145 2.93 -30.17 18.89
C CYS A 145 3.57 -29.01 18.13
N LEU A 146 3.26 -27.80 18.62
CA LEU A 146 3.93 -26.54 18.27
C LEU A 146 4.90 -26.17 19.38
N ASP A 147 6.07 -25.67 19.00
CA ASP A 147 7.13 -25.25 19.93
C ASP A 147 6.60 -24.16 20.89
N GLU A 148 7.01 -24.22 22.15
CA GLU A 148 6.60 -23.27 23.21
C GLU A 148 7.82 -22.52 23.75
N GLY A 149 8.78 -22.23 22.86
CA GLY A 149 10.00 -21.48 23.18
C GLY A 149 9.73 -20.05 23.68
N GLU A 150 10.81 -19.34 24.03
CA GLU A 150 10.74 -17.88 24.18
C GLU A 150 10.27 -17.32 22.83
N ALA A 151 9.13 -16.62 22.83
CA ALA A 151 8.54 -16.11 21.60
C ALA A 151 9.54 -15.24 20.83
N VAL A 152 9.71 -15.53 19.55
CA VAL A 152 10.66 -14.82 18.69
C VAL A 152 9.90 -13.97 17.69
N CYS A 153 9.81 -12.69 18.00
CA CYS A 153 9.20 -11.71 17.11
C CYS A 153 9.82 -11.72 15.72
N GLY A 154 8.98 -11.61 14.70
CA GLY A 154 9.39 -11.50 13.30
C GLY A 154 9.67 -12.84 12.60
N ASN A 155 9.19 -13.97 13.14
CA ASN A 155 9.39 -15.31 12.58
C ASN A 155 8.17 -15.84 11.79
N GLN A 156 7.14 -15.02 11.60
CA GLN A 156 5.82 -15.29 10.99
C GLN A 156 4.86 -16.13 11.82
N ILE A 157 5.15 -16.36 13.10
CA ILE A 157 4.36 -17.23 13.96
C ILE A 157 4.08 -16.48 15.24
N VAL A 158 2.82 -16.03 15.40
CA VAL A 158 2.37 -15.47 16.68
C VAL A 158 2.37 -16.58 17.73
N GLU A 159 3.31 -16.52 18.66
CA GLU A 159 3.55 -17.53 19.70
C GLU A 159 3.65 -16.92 21.11
N GLY A 160 3.35 -17.71 22.14
CA GLY A 160 3.44 -17.25 23.54
C GLY A 160 2.55 -16.04 23.86
N ASP A 161 3.18 -14.94 24.31
CA ASP A 161 2.53 -13.68 24.73
C ASP A 161 2.54 -12.61 23.60
N GLU A 162 2.92 -12.97 22.37
CA GLU A 162 2.92 -12.04 21.24
C GLU A 162 1.51 -11.58 20.86
N GLU A 163 1.32 -10.28 20.64
CA GLU A 163 0.08 -9.70 20.12
C GLU A 163 0.04 -9.70 18.58
N CYS A 164 1.20 -9.79 17.93
CA CYS A 164 1.41 -9.79 16.48
C CYS A 164 2.75 -10.47 16.11
N ASP A 165 2.95 -10.80 14.84
CA ASP A 165 4.25 -11.15 14.23
C ASP A 165 4.14 -10.86 12.71
N ASP A 166 5.01 -10.01 12.18
CA ASP A 166 5.00 -9.58 10.77
C ASP A 166 6.30 -9.88 10.01
N ALA A 167 6.95 -10.99 10.36
CA ALA A 167 8.11 -11.53 9.64
C ALA A 167 9.40 -10.69 9.72
N ASN A 168 9.45 -9.65 10.56
CA ASN A 168 10.61 -8.80 10.71
C ASN A 168 10.65 -8.11 12.10
N ASP A 169 11.78 -7.45 12.43
CA ASP A 169 11.98 -6.71 13.70
C ASP A 169 11.93 -5.18 13.51
N VAL A 170 11.31 -4.69 12.43
CA VAL A 170 11.28 -3.26 12.09
C VAL A 170 10.18 -2.60 12.90
N PRO A 171 10.48 -1.73 13.87
CA PRO A 171 9.43 -0.96 14.51
C PRO A 171 8.74 -0.05 13.47
N PHE A 172 7.50 0.33 13.73
CA PHE A 172 6.75 1.26 12.87
C PHE A 172 6.16 0.70 11.55
N ASP A 173 6.14 -0.61 11.29
CA ASP A 173 5.35 -1.26 10.23
C ASP A 173 3.93 -1.80 10.59
N GLY A 174 3.70 -2.51 11.68
CA GLY A 174 2.41 -3.03 12.12
C GLY A 174 2.50 -3.84 13.42
N CYS A 175 3.68 -4.39 13.67
CA CYS A 175 4.07 -5.07 14.89
C CYS A 175 5.29 -4.38 15.48
N GLU A 176 5.31 -4.11 16.79
CA GLU A 176 6.51 -3.56 17.42
C GLU A 176 7.59 -4.65 17.52
N ALA A 177 8.86 -4.27 17.65
CA ALA A 177 9.97 -5.21 17.81
C ALA A 177 9.90 -6.04 19.12
N ASP A 178 8.95 -5.74 20.01
CA ASP A 178 8.61 -6.53 21.20
C ASP A 178 7.30 -7.31 21.04
N CYS A 179 6.81 -7.44 19.81
CA CYS A 179 5.60 -8.15 19.43
C CYS A 179 4.33 -7.66 20.11
N THR A 180 4.31 -6.38 20.48
CA THR A 180 3.10 -5.70 20.94
C THR A 180 2.44 -4.92 19.79
N ILE A 181 1.13 -4.73 19.89
CA ILE A 181 0.40 -3.80 19.01
C ILE A 181 0.25 -2.49 19.77
N SER A 182 0.90 -1.45 19.28
CA SER A 182 0.68 -0.09 19.78
C SER A 182 -0.81 0.28 19.68
N PRO A 183 -1.43 0.80 20.75
CA PRO A 183 -2.82 1.21 20.71
C PRO A 183 -3.01 2.30 19.65
N GLU A 184 -4.11 2.22 18.90
CA GLU A 184 -4.40 3.17 17.82
C GLU A 184 -4.54 4.61 18.35
N GLU A 185 -5.09 4.80 19.55
CA GLU A 185 -5.26 6.11 20.17
C GLU A 185 -5.02 6.08 21.69
N ILE A 186 -4.44 7.16 22.22
CA ILE A 186 -4.28 7.41 23.66
C ILE A 186 -4.78 8.82 24.00
N GLU A 187 -5.66 8.91 25.00
CA GLU A 187 -6.14 10.17 25.57
C GLU A 187 -5.14 10.71 26.60
N CYS A 188 -4.41 11.78 26.26
CA CYS A 188 -3.42 12.40 27.13
C CYS A 188 -4.03 13.51 27.98
N ALA A 189 -4.55 14.55 27.32
CA ALA A 189 -5.06 15.73 27.99
C ALA A 189 -6.12 16.46 27.16
N GLN A 190 -7.02 17.15 27.85
CA GLN A 190 -7.92 18.10 27.19
C GLN A 190 -7.26 19.48 27.16
N LEU A 191 -6.78 19.89 25.99
CA LEU A 191 -6.13 21.18 25.81
C LEU A 191 -7.12 22.36 25.95
N PRO A 192 -6.72 23.50 26.57
CA PRO A 192 -7.60 24.65 26.70
C PRO A 192 -7.98 25.25 25.34
N ALA A 193 -9.26 25.60 25.16
CA ALA A 193 -9.71 26.29 23.96
C ALA A 193 -9.06 27.67 23.82
N ILE A 194 -8.58 27.99 22.63
CA ILE A 194 -7.95 29.28 22.30
C ILE A 194 -8.96 30.28 21.73
N GLY A 195 -8.67 31.57 21.89
CA GLY A 195 -9.61 32.63 21.51
C GLY A 195 -9.83 32.82 20.00
N SER A 196 -8.83 32.51 19.18
CA SER A 196 -8.88 32.57 17.71
C SER A 196 -7.64 31.95 17.08
N GLY A 197 -7.77 31.40 15.86
CA GLY A 197 -6.66 30.77 15.13
C GLY A 197 -6.58 29.27 15.37
N THR A 198 -5.50 28.64 14.88
CA THR A 198 -5.26 27.20 15.05
C THR A 198 -4.38 26.90 16.27
N CYS A 199 -3.44 27.79 16.59
CA CYS A 199 -2.49 27.61 17.68
C CYS A 199 -2.26 28.93 18.45
N GLU A 200 -1.98 28.82 19.74
CA GLU A 200 -1.48 29.90 20.60
C GLU A 200 -0.03 29.63 21.00
N VAL A 201 0.83 30.66 20.96
CA VAL A 201 2.25 30.53 21.31
C VAL A 201 2.52 31.26 22.61
N THR A 202 3.07 30.53 23.59
CA THR A 202 3.58 31.06 24.84
C THR A 202 5.10 31.00 24.83
N ALA A 203 5.75 32.17 24.83
CA ALA A 203 7.21 32.27 24.78
C ALA A 203 7.87 31.69 26.05
N GLY A 204 8.83 30.80 25.85
CA GLY A 204 9.70 30.28 26.91
C GLY A 204 10.95 31.13 27.11
N SER A 205 11.79 30.72 28.07
CA SER A 205 13.12 31.32 28.30
C SER A 205 14.28 30.45 27.80
N GLY A 206 14.02 29.20 27.42
CA GLY A 206 14.98 28.27 26.83
C GLY A 206 15.01 28.32 25.29
N THR A 207 15.75 27.38 24.71
CA THR A 207 15.84 27.17 23.25
C THR A 207 14.87 26.10 22.73
N ASP A 208 14.34 25.30 23.63
CA ASP A 208 13.50 24.16 23.30
C ASP A 208 12.07 24.60 23.00
N MET A 209 11.32 23.76 22.30
CA MET A 209 9.93 23.97 21.93
C MET A 209 9.08 22.77 22.32
N VAL A 210 7.90 23.02 22.88
CA VAL A 210 6.86 21.99 23.09
C VAL A 210 5.69 22.34 22.20
N ILE A 211 5.21 21.36 21.44
CA ILE A 211 4.06 21.50 20.54
C ILE A 211 2.99 20.55 21.04
N GLU A 212 1.82 21.09 21.34
CA GLU A 212 0.69 20.36 21.94
C GLU A 212 -0.48 20.31 20.94
N GLY A 213 -1.11 19.15 20.81
CA GLY A 213 -2.26 18.94 19.91
C GLY A 213 -2.60 17.45 19.81
N ASP A 214 -3.36 17.08 18.80
CA ASP A 214 -3.51 15.66 18.46
C ASP A 214 -2.27 15.21 17.68
N ILE A 215 -1.39 14.46 18.34
CA ILE A 215 -0.09 14.08 17.75
C ILE A 215 -0.23 12.78 16.99
N LEU A 216 0.07 12.80 15.69
CA LEU A 216 0.17 11.59 14.87
C LEU A 216 1.54 10.96 15.08
N GLY A 217 1.61 10.07 16.06
CA GLY A 217 2.73 9.15 16.20
C GLY A 217 2.77 8.12 15.06
N PRO A 218 3.79 7.27 15.02
CA PRO A 218 3.94 6.26 13.97
C PRO A 218 2.77 5.24 13.95
N TYR A 219 2.21 4.94 15.13
CA TYR A 219 1.03 4.06 15.28
C TYR A 219 -0.09 4.62 16.12
N THR A 220 0.26 5.46 17.09
CA THR A 220 -0.67 5.96 18.09
C THR A 220 -0.98 7.42 17.83
N ILE A 221 -2.26 7.76 17.85
CA ILE A 221 -2.71 9.14 17.96
C ILE A 221 -2.74 9.52 19.44
N PHE A 222 -1.89 10.47 19.84
CA PHE A 222 -1.91 11.01 21.20
C PHE A 222 -2.83 12.23 21.25
N ARG A 223 -4.04 12.05 21.78
CA ARG A 223 -5.07 13.10 21.89
C ARG A 223 -4.67 14.12 22.94
N GLY A 224 -4.47 15.37 22.52
CA GLY A 224 -3.86 16.41 23.35
C GLY A 224 -2.49 16.03 23.91
N GLY A 225 -1.70 15.29 23.13
CA GLY A 225 -0.32 14.93 23.46
C GLY A 225 0.67 16.05 23.14
N GLU A 226 1.95 15.71 23.29
CA GLU A 226 3.07 16.65 23.19
C GLU A 226 4.19 16.11 22.29
N VAL A 227 4.86 17.01 21.57
CA VAL A 227 6.15 16.78 20.92
C VAL A 227 7.13 17.82 21.43
N VAL A 228 8.30 17.37 21.91
CA VAL A 228 9.35 18.26 22.40
C VAL A 228 10.52 18.26 21.45
N VAL A 229 10.93 19.45 21.04
CA VAL A 229 12.04 19.70 20.13
C VAL A 229 13.11 20.47 20.89
N ASP A 230 14.35 19.98 20.87
CA ASP A 230 15.47 20.66 21.52
C ASP A 230 16.01 21.84 20.68
N GLY A 231 16.92 22.62 21.28
CA GLY A 231 17.57 23.72 20.59
C GLY A 231 18.44 23.33 19.37
N ALA A 232 18.69 22.04 19.12
CA ALA A 232 19.36 21.54 17.92
C ALA A 232 18.37 21.14 16.81
N GLY A 233 17.07 21.13 17.10
CA GLY A 233 16.03 20.73 16.14
C GLY A 233 15.74 19.22 16.13
N LEU A 234 16.17 18.49 17.16
CA LEU A 234 15.86 17.07 17.32
C LEU A 234 14.65 16.87 18.23
N ILE A 235 13.83 15.88 17.90
CA ILE A 235 12.75 15.44 18.76
C ILE A 235 13.37 14.71 19.96
N VAL A 236 13.00 15.12 21.17
CA VAL A 236 13.50 14.51 22.42
C VAL A 236 12.40 13.80 23.21
N CYS A 237 11.13 14.07 22.91
CA CYS A 237 9.98 13.39 23.49
C CYS A 237 8.75 13.49 22.58
N VAL A 238 7.95 12.43 22.54
CA VAL A 238 6.62 12.36 21.91
C VAL A 238 5.71 11.53 22.80
N GLY A 239 4.53 12.03 23.16
CA GLY A 239 3.56 11.27 23.94
C GLY A 239 2.73 12.14 24.90
N CYS A 240 2.21 11.54 25.97
CA CYS A 240 1.35 12.23 26.94
C CYS A 240 2.09 12.97 28.05
N ASP A 241 3.32 12.56 28.39
CA ASP A 241 4.03 12.98 29.60
C ASP A 241 5.42 13.56 29.25
N CYS A 242 5.47 14.63 28.45
CA CYS A 242 6.73 15.26 28.05
C CYS A 242 7.06 16.55 28.82
N ASP A 243 6.16 17.03 29.68
CA ASP A 243 6.28 18.27 30.46
C ASP A 243 7.60 18.45 31.23
N ASP A 244 8.12 17.38 31.84
CA ASP A 244 9.34 17.44 32.65
C ASP A 244 10.62 17.53 31.81
N VAL A 245 10.53 17.32 30.50
CA VAL A 245 11.69 17.31 29.59
C VAL A 245 12.21 18.72 29.33
N ALA A 246 11.31 19.70 29.20
CA ALA A 246 11.68 21.07 28.82
C ALA A 246 10.83 22.15 29.53
N PRO A 247 11.03 22.39 30.84
CA PRO A 247 10.18 23.28 31.64
C PRO A 247 10.24 24.76 31.23
N ASP A 248 11.33 25.18 30.58
CA ASP A 248 11.56 26.56 30.12
C ASP A 248 11.28 26.76 28.62
N ALA A 249 10.73 25.75 27.93
CA ALA A 249 10.50 25.75 26.49
C ALA A 249 9.44 26.77 26.02
N THR A 250 9.55 27.18 24.76
CA THR A 250 8.45 27.87 24.08
C THR A 250 7.34 26.87 23.80
N ARG A 251 6.11 27.17 24.22
CA ARG A 251 4.95 26.28 24.03
C ARG A 251 4.09 26.75 22.87
N VAL A 252 3.72 25.83 22.00
CA VAL A 252 2.80 26.03 20.88
C VAL A 252 1.60 25.10 21.12
N SER A 253 0.49 25.65 21.60
CA SER A 253 -0.70 24.87 21.96
C SER A 253 -1.76 24.97 20.87
N CYS A 254 -2.15 23.83 20.31
CA CYS A 254 -3.04 23.73 19.15
C CYS A 254 -4.21 22.76 19.44
N PRO A 255 -5.20 23.17 20.26
CA PRO A 255 -6.26 22.28 20.78
C PRO A 255 -7.18 21.67 19.70
N ASP A 256 -7.34 22.35 18.56
CA ASP A 256 -8.20 21.91 17.45
C ASP A 256 -7.37 21.55 16.21
N ALA A 257 -6.15 21.07 16.41
CA ALA A 257 -5.21 20.78 15.34
C ALA A 257 -4.53 19.41 15.50
N VAL A 258 -4.10 18.89 14.36
CA VAL A 258 -3.32 17.66 14.25
C VAL A 258 -1.88 18.03 13.97
N VAL A 259 -0.96 17.46 14.74
CA VAL A 259 0.49 17.60 14.58
C VAL A 259 1.02 16.33 13.91
N SER A 260 1.62 16.48 12.75
CA SER A 260 2.10 15.38 11.90
C SER A 260 3.59 15.56 11.60
N PRO A 261 4.32 14.48 11.25
CA PRO A 261 5.53 14.64 10.47
C PRO A 261 5.26 15.53 9.27
N GLY A 262 6.25 16.33 8.90
CA GLY A 262 6.26 17.09 7.66
C GLY A 262 6.09 16.15 6.48
N LEU A 263 5.31 16.56 5.49
CA LEU A 263 5.11 15.74 4.30
C LEU A 263 6.39 15.72 3.46
N ILE A 264 6.66 14.58 2.84
CA ILE A 264 7.81 14.37 1.97
C ILE A 264 7.29 14.17 0.54
N ASN A 265 7.72 15.04 -0.37
CA ASN A 265 7.43 14.88 -1.80
C ASN A 265 8.57 14.10 -2.45
N THR A 266 8.39 12.79 -2.67
CA THR A 266 9.50 11.92 -3.12
C THR A 266 9.89 12.11 -4.57
N HIS A 267 9.13 12.87 -5.35
CA HIS A 267 9.49 13.17 -6.73
C HIS A 267 8.78 14.42 -7.26
N GLU A 268 9.58 15.38 -7.69
CA GLU A 268 9.18 16.58 -8.42
C GLU A 268 10.26 16.95 -9.44
N HIS A 269 9.97 17.85 -10.39
CA HIS A 269 10.91 18.49 -11.30
C HIS A 269 10.95 19.99 -11.02
N ILE A 270 11.54 20.37 -9.87
CA ILE A 270 11.46 21.75 -9.35
C ILE A 270 12.11 22.78 -10.30
N THR A 271 13.06 22.34 -11.13
CA THR A 271 13.68 23.16 -12.17
C THR A 271 12.72 23.52 -13.32
N PHE A 272 11.53 22.93 -13.37
CA PHE A 272 10.43 23.22 -14.30
C PHE A 272 9.27 24.00 -13.65
N ALA A 273 9.41 24.46 -12.41
CA ALA A 273 8.36 25.17 -11.67
C ALA A 273 7.84 26.46 -12.32
N LYS A 274 8.55 27.02 -13.32
CA LYS A 274 8.11 28.21 -14.09
C LYS A 274 7.00 27.93 -15.11
N ASN A 275 6.72 26.67 -15.42
CA ASN A 275 5.69 26.31 -16.38
C ASN A 275 4.29 26.50 -15.78
N ASN A 276 3.27 26.54 -16.64
CA ASN A 276 1.88 26.53 -16.20
C ASN A 276 1.35 25.10 -16.25
N PRO A 277 0.30 24.78 -15.46
CA PRO A 277 -0.46 23.55 -15.66
C PRO A 277 -0.87 23.39 -17.12
N TYR A 278 -0.68 22.19 -17.64
CA TYR A 278 -1.09 21.78 -18.97
C TYR A 278 -2.60 21.91 -19.09
N ASN A 279 -3.05 22.37 -20.26
CA ASN A 279 -4.47 22.41 -20.57
C ASN A 279 -4.85 21.11 -21.25
N ASP A 280 -5.50 20.21 -20.50
CA ASP A 280 -5.92 18.89 -20.98
C ASP A 280 -6.72 19.01 -22.30
N THR A 281 -6.17 18.42 -23.36
CA THR A 281 -6.76 18.39 -24.70
C THR A 281 -7.64 17.15 -24.91
N GLY A 282 -7.64 16.21 -23.96
CA GLY A 282 -8.22 14.88 -24.10
C GLY A 282 -7.31 13.89 -24.84
N GLU A 283 -6.14 14.31 -25.32
CA GLU A 283 -5.12 13.41 -25.87
C GLU A 283 -4.47 12.61 -24.74
N ARG A 284 -4.22 11.33 -24.99
CA ARG A 284 -3.51 10.42 -24.10
C ARG A 284 -2.33 9.82 -24.85
N TYR A 285 -1.33 9.40 -24.10
CA TYR A 285 -0.06 8.89 -24.61
C TYR A 285 0.11 7.43 -24.19
N GLU A 286 0.98 6.71 -24.89
CA GLU A 286 1.27 5.31 -24.64
C GLU A 286 2.64 5.16 -23.94
N HIS A 287 3.58 6.04 -24.26
CA HIS A 287 4.93 6.10 -23.71
C HIS A 287 5.34 7.54 -23.37
N ARG A 288 6.21 7.72 -22.36
CA ARG A 288 6.72 9.05 -21.96
C ARG A 288 7.34 9.89 -23.07
N HIS A 289 7.90 9.23 -24.07
CA HIS A 289 8.52 9.94 -25.21
C HIS A 289 7.50 10.47 -26.21
N ASP A 290 6.25 10.00 -26.17
CA ASP A 290 5.20 10.47 -27.08
C ASP A 290 4.87 11.93 -26.77
N TRP A 291 4.66 12.27 -25.49
CA TRP A 291 4.44 13.65 -25.08
C TRP A 291 5.72 14.48 -25.05
N ARG A 292 6.89 13.87 -24.78
CA ARG A 292 8.15 14.63 -24.70
C ARG A 292 8.72 15.02 -26.05
N GLU A 293 8.65 14.11 -27.02
CA GLU A 293 9.31 14.25 -28.33
C GLU A 293 8.31 14.30 -29.50
N GLY A 294 7.00 14.19 -29.23
CA GLY A 294 5.96 14.15 -30.27
C GLY A 294 6.02 12.87 -31.11
N LEU A 295 6.38 11.74 -30.48
CA LEU A 295 6.49 10.44 -31.16
C LEU A 295 5.13 9.78 -31.36
N HIS A 296 5.12 8.71 -32.16
CA HIS A 296 3.92 7.93 -32.51
C HIS A 296 2.72 8.72 -33.05
N GLY A 297 2.94 9.96 -33.51
CA GLY A 297 1.90 10.84 -34.04
C GLY A 297 1.22 11.71 -32.98
N HIS A 298 1.74 11.73 -31.75
CA HIS A 298 1.23 12.53 -30.64
C HIS A 298 1.74 13.96 -30.65
N THR A 299 1.02 14.82 -29.94
CA THR A 299 1.40 16.21 -29.71
C THR A 299 2.46 16.31 -28.62
N GLU A 300 3.60 16.95 -28.92
CA GLU A 300 4.59 17.31 -27.90
C GLU A 300 3.98 18.29 -26.87
N ILE A 301 4.24 18.07 -25.58
CA ILE A 301 3.91 19.00 -24.49
C ILE A 301 5.14 19.89 -24.23
N PRO A 302 5.12 21.16 -24.69
CA PRO A 302 6.26 22.04 -24.51
C PRO A 302 6.37 22.51 -23.06
N ALA A 303 7.48 22.18 -22.40
CA ALA A 303 7.81 22.64 -21.06
C ALA A 303 9.25 23.11 -20.99
N ALA A 304 9.44 24.35 -20.57
CA ALA A 304 10.78 24.93 -20.47
C ALA A 304 11.40 24.62 -19.10
N GLY A 305 12.53 23.91 -19.08
CA GLY A 305 13.37 23.75 -17.88
C GLY A 305 14.18 25.00 -17.55
N SER A 306 15.08 24.91 -16.56
CA SER A 306 15.92 26.04 -16.09
C SER A 306 15.12 27.18 -15.47
N SER A 307 14.34 26.87 -14.44
CA SER A 307 13.75 27.87 -13.55
C SER A 307 14.83 28.64 -12.81
N THR A 308 14.61 29.94 -12.56
CA THR A 308 15.51 30.76 -11.74
C THR A 308 15.40 30.37 -10.27
N ALA A 309 16.38 30.76 -9.44
CA ALA A 309 16.33 30.50 -8.00
C ALA A 309 15.04 31.02 -7.33
N ASP A 310 14.54 32.19 -7.74
CA ASP A 310 13.28 32.73 -7.21
C ASP A 310 12.06 31.94 -7.69
N GLN A 311 12.09 31.40 -8.92
CA GLN A 311 11.03 30.52 -9.43
C GLN A 311 11.02 29.17 -8.70
N VAL A 312 12.20 28.62 -8.36
CA VAL A 312 12.30 27.41 -7.55
C VAL A 312 11.77 27.66 -6.14
N ARG A 313 12.19 28.74 -5.46
CA ARG A 313 11.65 29.12 -4.14
C ARG A 313 10.13 29.32 -4.16
N TRP A 314 9.61 29.92 -5.23
CA TRP A 314 8.16 30.03 -5.42
C TRP A 314 7.50 28.65 -5.62
N GLY A 315 8.17 27.74 -6.33
CA GLY A 315 7.80 26.34 -6.43
C GLY A 315 7.67 25.67 -5.07
N GLU A 316 8.74 25.74 -4.29
CA GLU A 316 8.86 25.16 -2.94
C GLU A 316 7.84 25.74 -1.95
N LEU A 317 7.56 27.05 -2.03
CA LEU A 317 6.56 27.69 -1.19
C LEU A 317 5.18 27.00 -1.31
N ARG A 318 4.82 26.49 -2.48
CA ARG A 318 3.52 25.81 -2.68
C ARG A 318 3.42 24.50 -1.92
N PHE A 319 4.53 23.78 -1.81
CA PHE A 319 4.65 22.54 -1.06
C PHE A 319 4.70 22.81 0.45
N MET A 320 5.46 23.83 0.87
CA MET A 320 5.47 24.29 2.27
C MET A 320 4.07 24.66 2.76
N MET A 321 3.28 25.34 1.92
CA MET A 321 1.88 25.69 2.24
C MET A 321 0.93 24.50 2.30
N SER A 322 1.35 23.31 1.84
CA SER A 322 0.64 22.04 2.03
C SER A 322 1.25 21.16 3.13
N GLY A 323 2.15 21.71 3.95
CA GLY A 323 2.77 20.99 5.06
C GLY A 323 3.95 20.10 4.66
N ALA A 324 4.48 20.22 3.44
CA ALA A 324 5.72 19.53 3.08
C ALA A 324 6.94 20.23 3.70
N THR A 325 7.88 19.46 4.21
CA THR A 325 9.16 19.96 4.75
C THR A 325 10.35 19.56 3.87
N SER A 326 10.22 18.45 3.15
CA SER A 326 11.26 17.87 2.32
C SER A 326 10.75 17.47 0.94
N LEU A 327 11.65 17.44 -0.04
CA LEU A 327 11.37 16.96 -1.39
C LEU A 327 12.60 16.37 -2.08
N VAL A 328 12.37 15.58 -3.13
CA VAL A 328 13.36 15.25 -4.17
C VAL A 328 12.97 15.99 -5.44
N GLY A 329 13.79 16.97 -5.83
CA GLY A 329 13.42 17.98 -6.83
C GLY A 329 13.76 17.63 -8.26
N SER A 330 14.38 16.47 -8.49
CA SER A 330 14.97 16.06 -9.77
C SER A 330 15.80 17.18 -10.38
N GLY A 331 16.61 17.81 -9.53
CA GLY A 331 17.36 19.01 -9.84
C GLY A 331 17.52 19.89 -8.62
N SER A 332 18.70 19.81 -8.02
CA SER A 332 19.09 20.56 -6.83
C SER A 332 18.84 22.07 -6.92
N ALA A 333 18.28 22.62 -5.84
CA ALA A 333 18.13 24.05 -5.65
C ALA A 333 18.11 24.41 -4.16
N THR A 334 18.54 25.63 -3.85
CA THR A 334 18.38 26.20 -2.49
C THR A 334 17.06 26.94 -2.39
N GLY A 335 16.21 26.56 -1.43
CA GLY A 335 15.00 27.31 -1.15
C GLY A 335 14.49 27.19 0.28
N PHE A 336 13.19 26.96 0.42
CA PHE A 336 12.45 26.85 1.69
C PHE A 336 12.35 25.41 2.19
N LEU A 337 12.32 24.43 1.30
CA LEU A 337 12.23 23.02 1.67
C LEU A 337 13.61 22.39 1.68
N ARG A 338 13.75 21.36 2.52
CA ARG A 338 14.94 20.52 2.49
C ARG A 338 14.91 19.69 1.22
N ASN A 339 15.80 20.00 0.29
CA ASN A 339 15.94 19.22 -0.93
C ASN A 339 16.93 18.07 -0.71
N LEU A 340 16.41 16.85 -0.76
CA LEU A 340 17.13 15.61 -0.44
C LEU A 340 18.03 15.16 -1.62
N ASP A 341 17.92 15.77 -2.80
CA ASP A 341 18.81 15.52 -3.95
C ASP A 341 20.03 16.47 -4.02
N ARG A 342 20.39 17.10 -2.89
CA ARG A 342 21.54 18.01 -2.78
C ARG A 342 22.46 17.65 -1.61
N ASP A 343 23.74 18.02 -1.73
CA ASP A 343 24.66 18.18 -0.61
C ASP A 343 24.15 19.21 0.43
N ASP A 344 24.56 19.04 1.69
CA ASP A 344 24.24 19.98 2.78
C ASP A 344 22.72 20.21 2.92
N GLN A 345 22.03 19.11 3.21
CA GLN A 345 20.59 19.03 3.45
C GLN A 345 20.25 19.53 4.84
N GLU A 346 20.68 20.76 5.14
CA GLU A 346 20.50 21.45 6.42
C GLU A 346 20.91 20.58 7.64
N GLY A 347 22.06 19.91 7.51
CA GLY A 347 22.65 19.14 8.61
C GLY A 347 22.14 17.72 8.82
N LEU A 348 21.31 17.17 7.91
CA LEU A 348 20.92 15.74 7.97
C LEU A 348 22.13 14.81 7.90
N GLY A 349 23.19 15.20 7.18
CA GLY A 349 24.44 14.44 7.12
C GLY A 349 24.36 13.14 6.32
N ILE A 350 23.41 13.05 5.39
CA ILE A 350 23.19 11.91 4.50
C ILE A 350 23.72 12.18 3.08
N GLU A 351 23.90 11.13 2.30
CA GLU A 351 24.21 11.28 0.88
C GLU A 351 23.00 11.84 0.11
N PRO A 352 23.22 12.66 -0.93
CA PRO A 352 22.15 13.13 -1.80
C PRO A 352 21.46 11.96 -2.50
N VAL A 353 20.13 11.98 -2.50
CA VAL A 353 19.32 11.03 -3.27
C VAL A 353 19.69 11.12 -4.76
N HIS A 354 20.07 9.99 -5.35
CA HIS A 354 20.40 9.92 -6.77
C HIS A 354 19.13 9.69 -7.60
N PHE A 355 18.62 10.75 -8.24
CA PHE A 355 17.52 10.61 -9.19
C PHE A 355 18.06 10.42 -10.62
N SER A 356 17.37 9.60 -11.42
CA SER A 356 17.69 9.39 -12.83
C SER A 356 16.44 9.47 -13.71
N THR A 357 16.37 10.50 -14.56
CA THR A 357 15.28 10.68 -15.53
C THR A 357 15.42 9.73 -16.72
N PHE A 358 16.66 9.36 -17.07
CA PHE A 358 16.99 8.51 -18.22
C PHE A 358 17.94 7.38 -17.80
N PRO A 359 17.48 6.46 -16.94
CA PRO A 359 18.32 5.39 -16.40
C PRO A 359 18.81 4.44 -17.49
N LEU A 360 18.15 4.40 -18.64
CA LEU A 360 18.51 3.64 -19.83
C LEU A 360 19.11 4.52 -20.95
N GLY A 361 19.60 5.73 -20.63
CA GLY A 361 20.29 6.58 -21.61
C GLY A 361 19.44 6.99 -22.83
N ASP A 362 18.13 6.92 -22.71
CA ASP A 362 17.10 7.09 -23.72
C ASP A 362 16.59 8.53 -23.84
N SER A 363 17.38 9.50 -23.34
CA SER A 363 17.11 10.94 -23.46
C SER A 363 16.85 11.42 -24.90
N ASN A 364 17.31 10.68 -25.90
CA ASN A 364 17.10 10.94 -27.33
C ASN A 364 15.78 10.39 -27.88
N GLY A 365 14.94 9.77 -27.05
CA GLY A 365 13.66 9.18 -27.46
C GLY A 365 13.75 7.71 -27.88
N THR A 366 14.81 6.97 -27.49
CA THR A 366 14.97 5.55 -27.85
C THR A 366 13.94 4.69 -27.11
N GLN A 367 13.14 3.91 -27.83
CA GLN A 367 12.17 2.97 -27.27
C GLN A 367 12.41 1.58 -27.83
N LEU A 368 12.43 0.57 -26.95
CA LEU A 368 12.56 -0.84 -27.32
C LEU A 368 11.38 -1.62 -26.77
N ASP A 369 10.65 -2.35 -27.61
CA ASP A 369 9.58 -3.27 -27.19
C ASP A 369 10.14 -4.65 -26.79
N SER A 370 11.42 -4.86 -27.04
CA SER A 370 12.14 -6.10 -26.80
C SER A 370 13.65 -5.89 -26.80
N GLY A 371 14.32 -6.64 -25.92
CA GLY A 371 15.78 -6.54 -25.73
C GLY A 371 16.20 -5.26 -25.00
N CYS A 372 17.47 -5.23 -24.58
CA CYS A 372 17.99 -4.22 -23.66
C CYS A 372 19.19 -3.44 -24.23
N ASN A 373 19.30 -3.37 -25.56
CA ASN A 373 20.37 -2.63 -26.23
C ASN A 373 20.08 -1.12 -26.28
N TYR A 374 19.81 -0.53 -25.12
CA TYR A 374 19.67 0.91 -24.97
C TYR A 374 21.02 1.63 -25.17
N PRO A 375 21.04 2.96 -25.44
CA PRO A 375 22.26 3.69 -25.77
C PRO A 375 23.34 3.73 -24.67
N GLY A 376 22.99 3.32 -23.45
CA GLY A 376 23.81 3.36 -22.24
C GLY A 376 22.89 3.61 -21.04
N GLY A 377 23.42 3.97 -19.88
CA GLY A 377 22.58 4.23 -18.72
C GLY A 377 23.31 4.01 -17.41
N ASP A 378 22.52 3.98 -16.35
CA ASP A 378 22.96 3.57 -15.04
C ASP A 378 23.17 2.04 -15.03
N THR A 379 24.08 1.58 -14.18
CA THR A 379 24.50 0.18 -14.05
C THR A 379 24.46 -0.20 -12.58
N ASN A 380 24.44 -1.49 -12.24
CA ASN A 380 24.49 -1.88 -10.82
C ASN A 380 25.70 -1.21 -10.11
N MET A 381 26.87 -1.22 -10.76
CA MET A 381 28.08 -0.56 -10.24
C MET A 381 27.97 0.96 -10.05
N SER A 382 27.09 1.66 -10.78
CA SER A 382 26.93 3.10 -10.62
C SER A 382 26.04 3.47 -9.44
N ILE A 383 25.21 2.54 -8.97
CA ILE A 383 24.28 2.75 -7.85
C ILE A 383 24.70 2.02 -6.56
N ASP A 384 25.78 1.24 -6.59
CA ASP A 384 26.30 0.44 -5.46
C ASP A 384 26.69 1.29 -4.22
N MET A 385 26.96 2.58 -4.40
CA MET A 385 27.29 3.50 -3.32
C MET A 385 26.18 4.51 -3.01
N ASP A 386 25.03 4.42 -3.68
CA ASP A 386 23.92 5.32 -3.43
C ASP A 386 23.12 4.82 -2.23
N ASP A 387 22.85 5.72 -1.28
CA ASP A 387 21.92 5.43 -0.19
C ASP A 387 20.48 5.29 -0.71
N ALA A 388 20.12 6.02 -1.77
CA ALA A 388 18.82 5.95 -2.44
C ALA A 388 18.92 6.31 -3.93
N TYR A 389 18.29 5.49 -4.77
CA TYR A 389 18.29 5.62 -6.23
C TYR A 389 16.86 5.67 -6.80
N LEU A 390 16.54 6.73 -7.53
CA LEU A 390 15.16 7.04 -7.98
C LEU A 390 15.07 7.14 -9.51
N PRO A 391 14.93 6.00 -10.22
CA PRO A 391 14.85 5.96 -11.67
C PRO A 391 13.42 6.15 -12.20
N HIS A 392 13.26 6.86 -13.31
CA HIS A 392 12.02 6.85 -14.09
C HIS A 392 11.98 5.63 -15.00
N VAL A 393 11.07 4.69 -14.72
CA VAL A 393 10.95 3.43 -15.44
C VAL A 393 9.48 3.05 -15.58
N SER A 394 9.12 2.54 -16.76
CA SER A 394 7.77 2.12 -17.09
C SER A 394 6.75 3.25 -16.95
N GLU A 395 7.15 4.45 -17.38
CA GLU A 395 6.28 5.61 -17.49
C GLU A 395 5.51 5.54 -18.82
N GLY A 396 4.41 4.81 -18.80
CA GLY A 396 3.56 4.55 -19.97
C GLY A 396 2.74 3.28 -19.77
N ILE A 397 1.89 2.98 -20.75
CA ILE A 397 0.93 1.86 -20.69
C ILE A 397 1.22 0.77 -21.71
N ASP A 398 2.22 0.95 -22.56
CA ASP A 398 2.52 0.04 -23.65
C ASP A 398 3.65 -0.95 -23.33
N ALA A 399 3.96 -1.80 -24.32
CA ALA A 399 5.01 -2.79 -24.19
C ALA A 399 6.43 -2.19 -24.14
N TYR A 400 6.62 -0.98 -24.69
CA TYR A 400 7.91 -0.28 -24.65
C TYR A 400 8.19 0.17 -23.21
N ALA A 401 7.21 0.79 -22.56
CA ALA A 401 7.31 1.23 -21.17
C ALA A 401 7.60 0.04 -20.25
N ARG A 402 6.88 -1.07 -20.40
CA ARG A 402 7.14 -2.28 -19.59
C ARG A 402 8.52 -2.89 -19.87
N ASN A 403 9.01 -2.83 -21.11
CA ASN A 403 10.33 -3.38 -21.44
C ASN A 403 11.46 -2.61 -20.76
N GLU A 404 11.28 -1.33 -20.42
CA GLU A 404 12.25 -0.58 -19.59
C GLU A 404 12.52 -1.32 -18.27
N PHE A 405 11.48 -1.74 -17.54
CA PHE A 405 11.62 -2.50 -16.30
C PHE A 405 12.30 -3.85 -16.52
N ASN A 406 11.92 -4.57 -17.56
CA ASN A 406 12.57 -5.84 -17.94
C ASN A 406 14.07 -5.69 -18.23
N CYS A 407 14.56 -4.49 -18.51
CA CYS A 407 15.98 -4.24 -18.78
C CYS A 407 16.77 -3.77 -17.56
N VAL A 408 16.09 -3.46 -16.47
CA VAL A 408 16.70 -3.03 -15.21
C VAL A 408 16.40 -3.97 -14.04
N ASP A 409 15.64 -5.05 -14.27
CA ASP A 409 15.23 -6.00 -13.24
C ASP A 409 16.28 -7.07 -12.89
N GLY A 410 17.44 -7.09 -13.57
CA GLY A 410 18.52 -8.06 -13.33
C GLY A 410 18.19 -9.55 -13.58
N GLN A 411 16.91 -9.89 -13.75
CA GLN A 411 16.40 -11.27 -13.72
C GLN A 411 16.11 -11.82 -15.13
N GLY A 412 16.37 -11.03 -16.17
CA GLY A 412 16.15 -11.41 -17.56
C GLY A 412 17.19 -12.32 -18.18
N GLY A 413 18.45 -12.23 -17.72
CA GLY A 413 19.60 -12.79 -18.42
C GLY A 413 19.71 -12.30 -19.87
N ARG A 414 19.19 -11.09 -20.14
CA ARG A 414 19.08 -10.49 -21.47
C ARG A 414 20.40 -9.82 -21.80
N GLN A 415 20.79 -9.82 -23.07
CA GLN A 415 21.98 -9.07 -23.44
C GLN A 415 21.74 -7.56 -23.24
N GLY A 416 22.54 -6.95 -22.37
CA GLY A 416 22.48 -5.52 -22.05
C GLY A 416 21.48 -5.18 -20.95
N ASP A 417 20.96 -6.16 -20.21
CA ASP A 417 20.28 -5.84 -18.95
C ASP A 417 21.28 -5.36 -17.90
N GLU A 418 20.79 -4.51 -17.02
CA GLU A 418 21.47 -4.10 -15.79
C GLU A 418 20.57 -4.50 -14.61
N ASP A 419 21.18 -4.70 -13.45
CA ASP A 419 20.44 -4.96 -12.22
C ASP A 419 20.36 -3.66 -11.43
N LEU A 420 19.25 -2.95 -11.58
CA LEU A 420 18.94 -1.73 -10.83
C LEU A 420 17.72 -1.94 -9.92
N LEU A 421 17.28 -3.18 -9.73
CA LEU A 421 16.18 -3.54 -8.85
C LEU A 421 16.76 -3.94 -7.49
N GLU A 422 17.28 -2.95 -6.79
CA GLU A 422 17.99 -3.12 -5.51
C GLU A 422 17.17 -2.52 -4.36
N PRO A 423 17.43 -2.87 -3.07
CA PRO A 423 16.70 -2.34 -1.93
C PRO A 423 16.68 -0.80 -1.84
N GLN A 424 17.76 -0.13 -2.30
CA GLN A 424 17.85 1.33 -2.37
C GLN A 424 17.03 1.98 -3.50
N SER A 425 16.37 1.18 -4.34
CA SER A 425 15.71 1.66 -5.55
C SER A 425 14.24 2.00 -5.32
N ALA A 426 13.83 3.19 -5.73
CA ALA A 426 12.44 3.64 -5.71
C ALA A 426 11.99 4.09 -7.10
N PHE A 427 11.23 3.22 -7.78
CA PHE A 427 10.86 3.40 -9.18
C PHE A 427 9.76 4.44 -9.33
N ILE A 428 10.02 5.47 -10.12
CA ILE A 428 9.09 6.57 -10.36
C ILE A 428 8.09 6.16 -11.45
N HIS A 429 6.81 6.44 -11.18
CA HIS A 429 5.64 6.12 -12.00
C HIS A 429 5.25 4.64 -12.00
N GLY A 430 6.05 3.76 -12.60
CA GLY A 430 5.77 2.32 -12.66
C GLY A 430 4.40 1.95 -13.25
N VAL A 431 3.90 2.71 -14.23
CA VAL A 431 2.56 2.53 -14.83
C VAL A 431 2.47 1.24 -15.63
N GLY A 432 3.50 0.95 -16.43
CA GLY A 432 3.53 -0.22 -17.33
C GLY A 432 3.81 -1.55 -16.62
N LEU A 433 3.99 -1.53 -15.29
CA LEU A 433 4.32 -2.71 -14.50
C LEU A 433 3.10 -3.63 -14.33
N LEU A 434 3.37 -4.94 -14.32
CA LEU A 434 2.38 -5.98 -14.08
C LEU A 434 2.54 -6.60 -12.69
N PRO A 435 1.55 -7.37 -12.20
CA PRO A 435 1.62 -8.01 -10.87
C PRO A 435 2.91 -8.80 -10.60
N GLY A 436 3.45 -9.49 -11.60
CA GLY A 436 4.71 -10.23 -11.47
C GLY A 436 5.94 -9.33 -11.36
N ASP A 437 5.87 -8.10 -11.87
CA ASP A 437 6.95 -7.12 -11.79
C ASP A 437 6.96 -6.50 -10.38
N TYR A 438 5.79 -6.18 -9.81
CA TYR A 438 5.67 -5.76 -8.40
C TYR A 438 6.09 -6.85 -7.41
N ALA A 439 5.83 -8.13 -7.71
CA ALA A 439 6.30 -9.24 -6.87
C ALA A 439 7.84 -9.29 -6.80
N LYS A 440 8.54 -8.96 -7.89
CA LYS A 440 10.00 -8.82 -7.88
C LYS A 440 10.43 -7.61 -7.05
N MET A 441 9.77 -6.45 -7.25
CA MET A 441 10.07 -5.26 -6.44
C MET A 441 9.95 -5.54 -4.94
N ALA A 442 8.88 -6.21 -4.51
CA ALA A 442 8.71 -6.58 -3.12
C ALA A 442 9.79 -7.56 -2.63
N ALA A 443 10.16 -8.54 -3.45
CA ALA A 443 11.19 -9.52 -3.10
C ALA A 443 12.58 -8.89 -2.92
N GLU A 444 12.92 -7.86 -3.70
CA GLU A 444 14.19 -7.14 -3.61
C GLU A 444 14.12 -5.92 -2.66
N GLY A 445 12.97 -5.64 -2.05
CA GLY A 445 12.78 -4.50 -1.15
C GLY A 445 12.69 -3.13 -1.83
N ALA A 446 12.51 -3.08 -3.15
CA ALA A 446 12.38 -1.84 -3.90
C ALA A 446 11.01 -1.17 -3.68
N SER A 447 11.00 0.17 -3.77
CA SER A 447 9.80 1.00 -3.57
C SER A 447 9.19 1.48 -4.89
N LEU A 448 7.93 1.92 -4.83
CA LEU A 448 7.21 2.59 -5.92
C LEU A 448 6.90 4.04 -5.53
N ILE A 449 7.34 5.00 -6.35
CA ILE A 449 6.92 6.40 -6.26
C ILE A 449 5.75 6.63 -7.22
N TRP A 450 4.56 6.80 -6.64
CA TRP A 450 3.31 6.95 -7.38
C TRP A 450 2.96 8.43 -7.59
N SER A 451 2.75 8.83 -8.84
CA SER A 451 2.41 10.21 -9.22
C SER A 451 1.04 10.26 -9.93
N PRO A 452 -0.06 9.86 -9.26
CA PRO A 452 -1.34 9.57 -9.90
C PRO A 452 -1.87 10.69 -10.80
N ARG A 453 -1.73 11.95 -10.39
CA ARG A 453 -2.27 13.06 -11.20
C ARG A 453 -1.58 13.15 -12.55
N SER A 454 -0.24 13.05 -12.55
CA SER A 454 0.53 13.09 -13.79
C SER A 454 0.22 11.88 -14.66
N ASN A 455 0.17 10.69 -14.06
CA ASN A 455 -0.11 9.46 -14.79
C ASN A 455 -1.50 9.49 -15.47
N VAL A 456 -2.56 9.85 -14.74
CA VAL A 456 -3.92 9.89 -15.30
C VAL A 456 -4.06 10.99 -16.35
N THR A 457 -3.39 12.12 -16.17
CA THR A 457 -3.42 13.23 -17.14
C THR A 457 -2.76 12.83 -18.46
N LEU A 458 -1.62 12.14 -18.40
CA LEU A 458 -0.84 11.73 -19.57
C LEU A 458 -1.40 10.46 -20.21
N TYR A 459 -1.58 9.39 -19.45
CA TYR A 459 -1.83 8.05 -19.97
C TYR A 459 -3.29 7.63 -19.87
N GLY A 460 -4.10 8.35 -19.07
CA GLY A 460 -5.48 7.95 -18.77
C GLY A 460 -5.57 6.72 -17.86
N ASP A 461 -4.42 6.30 -17.31
CA ASP A 461 -4.25 5.18 -16.41
C ASP A 461 -3.14 5.50 -15.39
N THR A 462 -2.93 4.64 -14.39
CA THR A 462 -1.88 4.81 -13.39
C THR A 462 -1.37 3.45 -12.89
N ALA A 463 -0.29 3.45 -12.10
CA ALA A 463 0.27 2.23 -11.52
C ALA A 463 -0.79 1.41 -10.77
N GLN A 464 -0.66 0.08 -10.81
CA GLN A 464 -1.57 -0.84 -10.11
C GLN A 464 -1.24 -0.89 -8.61
N VAL A 465 -1.40 0.24 -7.92
CA VAL A 465 -0.95 0.46 -6.54
C VAL A 465 -1.60 -0.48 -5.52
N THR A 466 -2.84 -0.94 -5.77
CA THR A 466 -3.48 -1.94 -4.90
C THR A 466 -2.83 -3.31 -5.03
N VAL A 467 -2.30 -3.64 -6.21
CA VAL A 467 -1.52 -4.88 -6.42
C VAL A 467 -0.15 -4.73 -5.76
N ALA A 468 0.55 -3.63 -6.02
CA ALA A 468 1.85 -3.33 -5.42
C ALA A 468 1.78 -3.42 -3.88
N SER A 469 0.78 -2.77 -3.27
CA SER A 469 0.57 -2.81 -1.82
C SER A 469 0.27 -4.23 -1.31
N ARG A 470 -0.56 -5.01 -2.02
CA ARG A 470 -0.89 -6.40 -1.61
C ARG A 470 0.31 -7.34 -1.61
N VAL A 471 1.29 -7.10 -2.49
CA VAL A 471 2.50 -7.92 -2.55
C VAL A 471 3.63 -7.37 -1.68
N GLY A 472 3.40 -6.27 -0.95
CA GLY A 472 4.36 -5.72 0.02
C GLY A 472 5.31 -4.65 -0.53
N VAL A 473 5.07 -4.09 -1.72
CA VAL A 473 5.85 -2.95 -2.21
C VAL A 473 5.56 -1.72 -1.37
N ASN A 474 6.60 -1.06 -0.84
CA ASN A 474 6.46 0.25 -0.21
C ASN A 474 6.08 1.30 -1.26
N ILE A 475 5.05 2.10 -0.97
CA ILE A 475 4.52 3.11 -1.89
C ILE A 475 4.68 4.49 -1.26
N SER A 476 5.21 5.43 -2.03
CA SER A 476 5.20 6.85 -1.69
C SER A 476 4.51 7.69 -2.78
N LEU A 477 4.16 8.95 -2.47
CA LEU A 477 3.62 9.88 -3.46
C LEU A 477 4.65 10.90 -3.94
N GLY A 478 4.65 11.15 -5.25
CA GLY A 478 5.37 12.24 -5.90
C GLY A 478 4.42 13.14 -6.68
N THR A 479 4.69 14.45 -6.71
CA THR A 479 3.90 15.38 -7.54
C THR A 479 4.36 15.45 -8.99
N ASP A 480 5.55 14.91 -9.28
CA ASP A 480 6.20 14.84 -10.59
C ASP A 480 6.53 16.22 -11.18
N TRP A 481 5.57 16.95 -11.71
CA TRP A 481 5.84 18.28 -12.27
C TRP A 481 4.58 19.10 -12.51
N ILE A 482 4.75 20.42 -12.62
CA ILE A 482 3.63 21.36 -12.75
C ILE A 482 2.70 21.13 -13.95
N PRO A 483 3.21 20.83 -15.17
CA PRO A 483 2.33 20.66 -16.32
C PRO A 483 1.23 19.62 -16.10
N THR A 484 1.55 18.38 -15.74
CA THR A 484 0.54 17.31 -15.64
C THR A 484 0.34 16.76 -14.24
N GLY A 485 1.28 17.02 -13.33
CA GLY A 485 1.22 16.62 -11.93
C GLY A 485 0.57 17.65 -11.02
N SER A 486 0.78 17.50 -9.71
CA SER A 486 0.11 18.33 -8.71
C SER A 486 0.88 19.59 -8.36
N MET A 487 0.11 20.66 -8.13
CA MET A 487 0.65 21.94 -7.66
C MET A 487 1.19 21.87 -6.21
N ASN A 488 0.81 20.88 -5.41
CA ASN A 488 1.30 20.65 -4.05
C ASN A 488 0.85 19.27 -3.53
N MET A 489 1.28 18.91 -2.31
CA MET A 489 0.99 17.58 -1.74
C MET A 489 -0.50 17.36 -1.46
N PHE A 490 -1.24 18.38 -1.04
CA PHE A 490 -2.70 18.27 -0.86
C PHE A 490 -3.42 17.89 -2.16
N ARG A 491 -2.99 18.45 -3.30
CA ARG A 491 -3.58 18.12 -4.60
C ARG A 491 -3.22 16.71 -5.07
N GLU A 492 -2.05 16.19 -4.70
CA GLU A 492 -1.66 14.81 -5.02
C GLU A 492 -2.41 13.82 -4.13
N LEU A 493 -2.46 14.06 -2.82
CA LEU A 493 -3.27 13.28 -1.86
C LEU A 493 -4.74 13.27 -2.26
N ALA A 494 -5.32 14.41 -2.63
CA ALA A 494 -6.71 14.46 -3.09
C ALA A 494 -6.92 13.66 -4.39
N CYS A 495 -5.89 13.54 -5.25
CA CYS A 495 -5.95 12.70 -6.45
C CYS A 495 -5.90 11.21 -6.08
N ALA A 496 -4.95 10.82 -5.23
CA ALA A 496 -4.82 9.46 -4.72
C ALA A 496 -6.07 8.99 -3.97
N ASP A 497 -6.60 9.84 -3.07
CA ASP A 497 -7.83 9.59 -2.31
C ASP A 497 -9.07 9.49 -3.22
N ASN A 498 -9.16 10.32 -4.25
CA ASN A 498 -10.24 10.23 -5.22
C ASN A 498 -10.21 8.91 -6.00
N LEU A 499 -9.02 8.49 -6.47
CA LEU A 499 -8.85 7.19 -7.12
C LEU A 499 -9.19 6.06 -6.16
N ASN A 500 -8.74 6.15 -4.91
CA ASN A 500 -9.00 5.17 -3.88
C ASN A 500 -10.49 4.97 -3.63
N GLN A 501 -11.24 6.05 -3.41
CA GLN A 501 -12.68 6.00 -3.15
C GLN A 501 -13.50 5.53 -4.35
N ASN A 502 -13.17 5.99 -5.56
CA ASN A 502 -14.02 5.78 -6.73
C ASN A 502 -13.64 4.55 -7.57
N HIS A 503 -12.39 4.11 -7.51
CA HIS A 503 -11.86 3.05 -8.37
C HIS A 503 -11.29 1.86 -7.58
N TYR A 504 -10.82 2.07 -6.34
CA TYR A 504 -10.18 1.01 -5.55
C TYR A 504 -11.04 0.53 -4.38
N ASN A 505 -12.33 0.91 -4.32
CA ASN A 505 -13.25 0.52 -3.25
C ASN A 505 -12.71 0.87 -1.85
N SER A 506 -12.09 2.04 -1.73
CA SER A 506 -11.45 2.53 -0.49
C SER A 506 -10.45 1.54 0.10
N PHE A 507 -9.64 0.92 -0.76
CA PHE A 507 -8.62 -0.05 -0.37
C PHE A 507 -7.63 0.51 0.65
N PHE A 508 -7.17 1.75 0.44
CA PHE A 508 -6.28 2.44 1.36
C PHE A 508 -7.09 3.19 2.43
N THR A 509 -6.71 3.03 3.69
CA THR A 509 -7.20 3.87 4.78
C THR A 509 -6.59 5.27 4.72
N ASP A 510 -7.12 6.19 5.51
CA ASP A 510 -6.54 7.53 5.64
C ASP A 510 -5.11 7.45 6.19
N ARG A 511 -4.89 6.53 7.13
CA ARG A 511 -3.56 6.26 7.67
C ARG A 511 -2.61 5.79 6.57
N ASP A 512 -3.04 4.90 5.67
CA ASP A 512 -2.20 4.43 4.56
C ASP A 512 -1.80 5.57 3.63
N LEU A 513 -2.75 6.40 3.21
CA LEU A 513 -2.47 7.56 2.35
C LEU A 513 -1.54 8.58 3.03
N TRP A 514 -1.71 8.80 4.33
CA TRP A 514 -0.80 9.64 5.12
C TRP A 514 0.60 9.03 5.25
N ARG A 515 0.72 7.71 5.41
CA ARG A 515 2.02 7.00 5.43
C ARG A 515 2.75 7.15 4.11
N MET A 516 2.06 7.12 2.96
CA MET A 516 2.67 7.32 1.63
C MET A 516 3.37 8.69 1.47
N VAL A 517 3.04 9.68 2.30
CA VAL A 517 3.64 11.02 2.26
C VAL A 517 4.48 11.34 3.50
N THR A 518 4.72 10.35 4.37
CA THR A 518 5.51 10.49 5.60
C THR A 518 6.50 9.32 5.72
N LEU A 519 6.22 8.29 6.50
CA LEU A 519 7.13 7.16 6.72
C LEU A 519 7.41 6.36 5.43
N GLY A 520 6.39 6.08 4.61
CA GLY A 520 6.59 5.36 3.35
C GLY A 520 7.43 6.15 2.35
N ALA A 521 7.29 7.48 2.38
CA ALA A 521 8.15 8.39 1.63
C ALA A 521 9.59 8.40 2.18
N ALA A 522 9.78 8.41 3.51
CA ALA A 522 11.10 8.32 4.10
C ALA A 522 11.79 6.98 3.75
N ARG A 523 11.07 5.85 3.82
CA ARG A 523 11.57 4.52 3.41
C ARG A 523 11.97 4.46 1.94
N ALA A 524 11.19 5.08 1.05
CA ALA A 524 11.53 5.15 -0.37
C ALA A 524 12.82 5.95 -0.65
N LEU A 525 13.26 6.77 0.32
CA LEU A 525 14.46 7.60 0.25
C LEU A 525 15.57 7.10 1.18
N HIS A 526 15.37 5.96 1.88
CA HIS A 526 16.28 5.44 2.91
C HIS A 526 16.56 6.44 4.05
N GLN A 527 15.52 7.21 4.42
CA GLN A 527 15.57 8.30 5.41
C GLN A 527 14.68 8.09 6.63
N GLU A 528 14.09 6.92 6.82
CA GLU A 528 13.25 6.56 7.96
C GLU A 528 13.96 6.67 9.31
N GLU A 529 15.31 6.60 9.30
CA GLU A 529 16.14 6.83 10.48
C GLU A 529 16.32 8.31 10.85
N ASN A 530 15.91 9.22 9.97
CA ASN A 530 16.16 10.65 10.13
C ASN A 530 14.88 11.49 10.17
N ILE A 531 13.92 11.19 9.29
CA ILE A 531 12.68 11.96 9.07
C ILE A 531 11.48 11.04 8.79
N GLY A 532 10.29 11.63 8.66
CA GLY A 532 9.06 10.92 8.25
C GLY A 532 8.22 10.36 9.39
N ILE A 533 8.71 10.37 10.63
CA ILE A 533 7.96 10.01 11.84
C ILE A 533 8.25 10.98 12.99
N LEU A 534 7.33 11.06 13.95
CA LEU A 534 7.54 11.77 15.20
C LEU A 534 8.10 10.81 16.24
N ALA A 535 9.43 10.77 16.37
CA ALA A 535 10.11 9.89 17.30
C ALA A 535 11.40 10.54 17.84
N THR A 536 11.77 10.19 19.06
CA THR A 536 12.99 10.70 19.71
C THR A 536 14.24 10.39 18.87
N GLY A 537 15.13 11.38 18.75
CA GLY A 537 16.37 11.30 17.97
C GLY A 537 16.19 11.69 16.49
N ARG A 538 14.96 11.80 15.98
CA ARG A 538 14.68 12.24 14.62
C ARG A 538 14.70 13.78 14.52
N VAL A 539 14.92 14.28 13.31
CA VAL A 539 14.82 15.72 13.02
C VAL A 539 13.35 16.15 13.11
N ALA A 540 13.10 17.30 13.71
CA ALA A 540 11.76 17.86 13.90
C ALA A 540 11.20 18.51 12.61
N ASP A 541 11.10 17.72 11.55
CA ASP A 541 10.33 18.04 10.35
C ASP A 541 8.83 17.85 10.68
N LEU A 542 8.12 18.95 10.99
CA LEU A 542 6.76 18.94 11.55
C LEU A 542 5.81 19.81 10.71
N ALA A 543 4.55 19.40 10.64
CA ALA A 543 3.46 20.21 10.08
C ALA A 543 2.21 20.14 10.95
N ILE A 544 1.53 21.29 11.10
CA ILE A 544 0.33 21.43 11.92
C ILE A 544 -0.86 21.72 11.01
N PHE A 545 -1.89 20.88 11.11
CA PHE A 545 -3.07 20.93 10.26
C PHE A 545 -4.30 21.26 11.10
N ASN A 546 -5.13 22.18 10.62
CA ASN A 546 -6.38 22.49 11.29
C ASN A 546 -7.32 21.29 11.21
N ALA A 547 -7.82 20.82 12.36
CA ALA A 547 -8.66 19.64 12.47
C ALA A 547 -10.12 19.95 12.81
N ALA A 548 -10.53 21.22 12.71
CA ALA A 548 -11.88 21.65 13.08
C ALA A 548 -12.99 21.03 12.20
N THR A 549 -12.67 20.68 10.95
CA THR A 549 -13.61 20.04 10.02
C THR A 549 -13.34 18.56 9.79
N ASN A 550 -12.07 18.15 9.79
CA ASN A 550 -11.64 16.79 9.52
C ASN A 550 -10.65 16.41 10.62
N PRO A 551 -10.87 15.32 11.37
CA PRO A 551 -9.92 14.88 12.39
C PRO A 551 -8.74 14.11 11.74
N ASP A 552 -7.69 13.91 12.54
CA ASP A 552 -6.64 12.91 12.30
C ASP A 552 -5.98 13.04 10.92
N TYR A 553 -5.65 11.90 10.32
CA TYR A 553 -5.10 11.77 8.97
C TYR A 553 -5.96 12.47 7.91
N ARG A 554 -7.28 12.54 8.10
CA ARG A 554 -8.20 13.19 7.16
C ARG A 554 -8.01 14.71 7.11
N ALA A 555 -7.51 15.33 8.18
CA ALA A 555 -7.11 16.74 8.18
C ALA A 555 -6.04 17.05 7.13
N ILE A 556 -5.15 16.09 6.87
CA ILE A 556 -4.07 16.19 5.89
C ILE A 556 -4.59 15.84 4.49
N ILE A 557 -5.29 14.71 4.34
CA ILE A 557 -5.74 14.21 3.02
C ILE A 557 -6.75 15.16 2.36
N ALA A 558 -7.70 15.66 3.15
CA ALA A 558 -8.70 16.63 2.69
C ALA A 558 -8.26 18.08 2.96
N GLY A 559 -6.96 18.29 3.23
CA GLY A 559 -6.39 19.59 3.50
C GLY A 559 -6.49 20.51 2.27
N GLU A 560 -6.71 21.80 2.53
CA GLU A 560 -6.62 22.85 1.53
C GLU A 560 -5.73 23.96 2.10
N PRO A 561 -4.90 24.63 1.27
CA PRO A 561 -4.11 25.75 1.74
C PRO A 561 -5.03 26.87 2.26
N ALA A 562 -4.68 27.45 3.42
CA ALA A 562 -5.45 28.50 4.09
C ALA A 562 -5.54 29.83 3.31
#